data_AF-A0A0E3LCB8-F1
#
_entry.id   AF-A0A0E3LCB8-F1
#
_cell.length_a   1.000
_cell.length_b   1.000
_cell.length_c   1.000
_cell.angle_alpha   90.00
_cell.angle_beta   90.00
_cell.angle_gamma   90.00
#
_symmetry.space_group_name_H-M   'P 1'
#
loop_
_entity.id
_entity.type
_entity.pdbx_description
1 polymer ?
#
loop_
_entity_poly.entity_id
_entity_poly.type
_entity_poly.pdbx_seq_one_letter_code
_entity_poly.pdbx_strand_id
1 'polypeptide(L)'
;MKQTLETLKGKIAENTLKSGDIFAFTDKLKESMRKGTPIVRNVSPANIDLLKVYAFALRKMEMTEEDQASELRAGDWRDSIDDFSQLKYFIDEMQESELVKNVAWNVHANVIYDIPNPDAYKRYVYWKIKSVLDNMELCELV
;
A
#
# COMPACT_ATOMS: atom_id res chain seq x y z
N MET A 1 2.93 20.25 -3.61
CA MET A 1 3.53 18.91 -3.44
C MET A 1 4.03 18.62 -2.03
N LYS A 2 4.59 19.59 -1.28
CA LYS A 2 4.56 19.53 0.21
C LYS A 2 3.16 19.18 0.70
N GLN A 3 2.16 19.85 0.12
CA GLN A 3 0.76 19.54 0.28
C GLN A 3 0.38 18.08 -0.07
N THR A 4 1.04 17.38 -0.99
CA THR A 4 0.67 15.99 -1.34
C THR A 4 1.13 15.02 -0.25
N LEU A 5 2.39 15.11 0.18
CA LEU A 5 2.90 14.28 1.27
C LEU A 5 2.19 14.60 2.59
N GLU A 6 2.02 15.88 2.91
CA GLU A 6 1.28 16.33 4.10
C GLU A 6 -0.20 15.92 4.03
N THR A 7 -0.85 15.96 2.86
CA THR A 7 -2.22 15.44 2.70
C THR A 7 -2.28 13.94 2.97
N LEU A 8 -1.30 13.15 2.49
CA LEU A 8 -1.27 11.71 2.80
C LEU A 8 -1.10 11.47 4.30
N LYS A 9 -0.19 12.20 4.96
CA LYS A 9 0.00 12.11 6.42
C LYS A 9 -1.24 12.55 7.20
N GLY A 10 -1.91 13.61 6.74
CA GLY A 10 -3.19 14.06 7.29
C GLY A 10 -4.30 13.01 7.16
N LYS A 11 -4.45 12.42 5.97
CA LYS A 11 -5.39 11.32 5.73
C LYS A 11 -5.11 10.08 6.59
N ILE A 12 -3.84 9.80 6.87
CA ILE A 12 -3.45 8.73 7.83
C ILE A 12 -3.92 9.10 9.24
N ALA A 13 -3.66 10.33 9.69
CA ALA A 13 -4.06 10.80 11.01
C ALA A 13 -5.59 10.82 11.21
N GLU A 14 -6.33 11.12 10.14
CA GLU A 14 -7.81 11.15 10.12
C GLU A 14 -8.45 9.78 9.85
N ASN A 15 -7.66 8.73 9.63
CA ASN A 15 -8.13 7.40 9.26
C ASN A 15 -8.93 7.34 7.92
N THR A 16 -8.64 8.27 6.99
CA THR A 16 -9.37 8.47 5.71
C THR A 16 -8.57 8.13 4.46
N LEU A 17 -7.30 7.72 4.59
CA LEU A 17 -6.44 7.34 3.47
C LEU A 17 -7.04 6.17 2.67
N LYS A 18 -7.07 6.29 1.34
CA LYS A 18 -7.52 5.23 0.43
C LYS A 18 -6.36 4.65 -0.39
N SER A 19 -6.50 3.41 -0.86
CA SER A 19 -5.50 2.75 -1.70
C SER A 19 -5.15 3.56 -2.94
N GLY A 20 -6.16 4.16 -3.58
CA GLY A 20 -6.00 5.04 -4.75
C GLY A 20 -5.14 6.27 -4.50
N ASP A 21 -5.14 6.82 -3.26
CA ASP A 21 -4.27 7.94 -2.90
C ASP A 21 -2.79 7.55 -2.98
N ILE A 22 -2.47 6.34 -2.53
CA ILE A 22 -1.10 5.82 -2.55
C ILE A 22 -0.67 5.44 -3.97
N PHE A 23 -1.54 4.78 -4.75
CA PHE A 23 -1.23 4.48 -6.15
C PHE A 23 -0.93 5.76 -6.95
N ALA A 24 -1.79 6.77 -6.85
CA ALA A 24 -1.57 8.06 -7.51
C ALA A 24 -0.28 8.77 -7.06
N PHE A 25 0.10 8.61 -5.78
CA PHE A 25 1.37 9.13 -5.29
C PHE A 25 2.58 8.36 -5.86
N THR A 26 2.53 7.03 -5.88
CA THR A 26 3.60 6.20 -6.45
C THR A 26 3.81 6.43 -7.94
N ASP A 27 2.74 6.67 -8.71
CA ASP A 27 2.84 7.00 -10.13
C ASP A 27 3.57 8.33 -10.36
N LYS A 28 3.25 9.35 -9.55
CA LYS A 28 3.94 10.65 -9.59
C LYS A 28 5.42 10.52 -9.21
N LEU A 29 5.74 9.70 -8.20
CA LEU A 29 7.13 9.42 -7.83
C LEU A 29 7.88 8.78 -9.00
N LYS A 30 7.35 7.69 -9.58
CA LYS A 30 7.96 7.01 -10.73
C LYS A 30 8.16 7.95 -11.92
N GLU A 31 7.16 8.76 -12.24
CA GLU A 31 7.24 9.73 -13.33
C GLU A 31 8.32 10.79 -13.09
N SER A 32 8.42 11.33 -11.86
CA SER A 32 9.42 12.32 -11.49
C SER A 32 10.85 11.79 -11.61
N MET A 33 11.06 10.54 -11.17
CA MET A 33 12.36 9.86 -11.28
C MET A 33 12.74 9.63 -12.74
N ARG A 34 11.77 9.18 -13.56
CA ARG A 34 11.98 9.00 -15.01
C ARG A 34 12.33 10.30 -15.74
N LYS A 35 11.71 11.42 -15.33
CA LYS A 35 11.96 12.75 -15.91
C LYS A 35 13.23 13.42 -15.39
N GLY A 36 13.95 12.80 -14.45
CA GLY A 36 15.14 13.39 -13.83
C GLY A 36 14.83 14.60 -12.94
N THR A 37 13.57 14.74 -12.49
CA THR A 37 13.11 15.82 -11.62
C THR A 37 12.57 15.24 -10.30
N PRO A 38 13.42 14.54 -9.51
CA PRO A 38 12.97 13.86 -8.30
C PRO A 38 12.30 14.87 -7.36
N ILE A 39 11.03 14.60 -7.03
CA ILE A 39 10.22 15.48 -6.18
C ILE A 39 10.40 15.22 -4.69
N VAL A 40 11.07 14.12 -4.34
CA VAL A 40 11.33 13.66 -2.98
C VAL A 40 12.75 13.06 -2.94
N ARG A 41 13.53 13.35 -1.89
CA ARG A 41 14.82 12.76 -1.54
C ARG A 41 14.62 11.51 -0.69
N ASN A 42 15.62 10.64 -0.64
CA ASN A 42 15.59 9.37 0.12
C ASN A 42 14.48 8.41 -0.35
N VAL A 43 14.02 8.55 -1.61
CA VAL A 43 13.11 7.60 -2.25
C VAL A 43 13.92 6.67 -3.14
N SER A 44 13.90 5.39 -2.78
CA SER A 44 14.40 4.31 -3.64
C SER A 44 13.24 3.64 -4.39
N PRO A 45 13.51 2.91 -5.48
CA PRO A 45 12.51 2.03 -6.10
C PRO A 45 11.86 1.06 -5.09
N ALA A 46 12.65 0.51 -4.16
CA ALA A 46 12.13 -0.36 -3.10
C ALA A 46 11.08 0.32 -2.20
N ASN A 47 11.25 1.63 -1.89
CA ASN A 47 10.24 2.37 -1.12
C ASN A 47 8.92 2.49 -1.90
N ILE A 48 9.00 2.65 -3.22
CA ILE A 48 7.81 2.73 -4.09
C ILE A 48 7.11 1.37 -4.17
N ASP A 49 7.87 0.29 -4.28
CA ASP A 49 7.31 -1.07 -4.36
C ASP A 49 6.63 -1.46 -3.04
N LEU A 50 7.23 -1.12 -1.89
CA LEU A 50 6.59 -1.29 -0.58
C LEU A 50 5.27 -0.51 -0.48
N LEU A 51 5.23 0.74 -0.93
CA LEU A 51 3.99 1.54 -0.93
C LEU A 51 2.90 0.90 -1.80
N LYS A 52 3.25 0.32 -2.95
CA LYS A 52 2.31 -0.42 -3.81
C LYS A 52 1.77 -1.68 -3.13
N VAL A 53 2.63 -2.43 -2.43
CA VAL A 53 2.23 -3.60 -1.63
C VAL A 53 1.25 -3.18 -0.52
N TYR A 54 1.52 -2.10 0.19
CA TYR A 54 0.63 -1.62 1.25
C TYR A 54 -0.67 -1.03 0.69
N ALA A 55 -0.62 -0.36 -0.46
CA ALA A 55 -1.82 0.12 -1.15
C ALA A 55 -2.73 -1.03 -1.58
N PHE A 56 -2.14 -2.13 -2.07
CA PHE A 56 -2.88 -3.35 -2.39
C PHE A 56 -3.57 -3.95 -1.16
N ALA A 57 -2.86 -4.04 -0.03
CA ALA A 57 -3.43 -4.51 1.24
C ALA A 57 -4.58 -3.61 1.72
N LEU A 58 -4.47 -2.29 1.55
CA LEU A 58 -5.55 -1.35 1.86
C LEU A 58 -6.75 -1.54 0.92
N ARG A 59 -6.50 -1.75 -0.38
CA ARG A 59 -7.55 -2.00 -1.38
C ARG A 59 -8.38 -3.24 -1.06
N LYS A 60 -7.72 -4.30 -0.55
CA LYS A 60 -8.40 -5.52 -0.09
C LYS A 60 -9.39 -5.28 1.04
N MET A 61 -9.02 -4.42 1.98
CA MET A 61 -9.93 -4.01 3.05
C MET A 61 -11.11 -3.22 2.49
N GLU A 62 -10.86 -2.24 1.63
CA GLU A 62 -11.90 -1.43 0.99
C GLU A 62 -12.92 -2.30 0.24
N MET A 63 -12.45 -3.32 -0.50
CA MET A 63 -13.31 -4.29 -1.17
C MET A 63 -14.14 -5.16 -0.21
N THR A 64 -13.63 -5.40 1.00
CA THR A 64 -14.34 -6.18 2.03
C THR A 64 -15.44 -5.35 2.71
N GLU A 65 -15.25 -4.03 2.81
CA GLU A 65 -16.24 -3.08 3.35
C GLU A 65 -17.40 -2.79 2.38
N GLU A 66 -17.16 -2.86 1.07
CA GLU A 66 -18.15 -2.53 0.02
C GLU A 66 -19.18 -3.64 -0.26
N ASP A 67 -19.20 -4.72 0.52
CA ASP A 67 -20.14 -5.86 0.41
C ASP A 67 -20.26 -6.44 -1.02
N GLN A 68 -19.19 -6.36 -1.81
CA GLN A 68 -19.15 -6.93 -3.14
C GLN A 68 -18.84 -8.43 -3.06
N ALA A 69 -19.69 -9.22 -3.71
CA ALA A 69 -19.74 -10.68 -3.67
C ALA A 69 -18.37 -11.37 -3.78
N SER A 70 -18.30 -12.57 -3.19
CA SER A 70 -17.13 -13.42 -2.93
C SER A 70 -16.12 -13.62 -4.08
N GLU A 71 -16.48 -13.32 -5.32
CA GLU A 71 -15.60 -13.43 -6.50
C GLU A 71 -14.56 -12.32 -6.59
N LEU A 72 -14.78 -11.15 -5.95
CA LEU A 72 -13.86 -9.99 -5.95
C LEU A 72 -12.85 -9.97 -4.79
N ARG A 73 -12.98 -10.89 -3.82
CA ARG A 73 -12.03 -11.02 -2.69
C ARG A 73 -10.63 -11.45 -3.15
N ALA A 74 -10.52 -11.96 -4.36
CA ALA A 74 -9.30 -12.34 -5.03
C ALA A 74 -8.68 -11.13 -5.76
N GLY A 75 -8.26 -10.09 -5.03
CA GLY A 75 -7.54 -8.98 -5.65
C GLY A 75 -6.28 -9.47 -6.38
N ASP A 76 -6.27 -9.17 -7.67
CA ASP A 76 -5.15 -9.42 -8.58
C ASP A 76 -4.05 -8.41 -8.29
N TRP A 77 -2.86 -8.91 -7.98
CA TRP A 77 -1.73 -8.05 -7.66
C TRP A 77 -0.88 -7.67 -8.87
N ARG A 78 -1.00 -8.38 -10.01
CA ARG A 78 -0.05 -8.27 -11.13
C ARG A 78 -0.02 -6.91 -11.78
N ASP A 79 -1.17 -6.23 -11.82
CA ASP A 79 -1.25 -4.90 -12.45
C ASP A 79 -0.63 -3.81 -11.57
N SER A 80 -0.39 -4.10 -10.28
CA SER A 80 -0.01 -3.11 -9.27
C SER A 80 1.35 -3.36 -8.64
N ILE A 81 1.76 -4.62 -8.52
CA ILE A 81 2.93 -5.07 -7.76
C ILE A 81 3.95 -5.71 -8.70
N ASP A 82 5.17 -5.16 -8.67
CA ASP A 82 6.27 -5.55 -9.54
C ASP A 82 7.07 -6.76 -8.97
N ASP A 83 7.09 -6.94 -7.64
CA ASP A 83 7.78 -8.04 -6.95
C ASP A 83 6.83 -8.85 -6.05
N PHE A 84 6.52 -10.07 -6.49
CA PHE A 84 5.69 -11.02 -5.74
C PHE A 84 6.28 -11.37 -4.36
N SER A 85 7.60 -11.40 -4.24
CA SER A 85 8.30 -11.82 -3.01
C SER A 85 8.02 -10.84 -1.88
N GLN A 86 7.95 -9.53 -2.18
CA GLN A 86 7.61 -8.50 -1.20
C GLN A 86 6.15 -8.60 -0.75
N LEU A 87 5.23 -8.84 -1.69
CA LEU A 87 3.83 -9.09 -1.35
C LEU A 87 3.71 -10.31 -0.45
N LYS A 88 4.35 -11.42 -0.82
CA LYS A 88 4.33 -12.65 -0.03
C LYS A 88 4.90 -12.43 1.37
N TYR A 89 6.07 -11.80 1.48
CA TYR A 89 6.68 -11.47 2.77
C TYR A 89 5.72 -10.66 3.66
N PHE A 90 5.05 -9.65 3.09
CA PHE A 90 4.13 -8.82 3.84
C PHE A 90 2.85 -9.56 4.28
N ILE A 91 2.28 -10.40 3.42
CA ILE A 91 1.13 -11.22 3.81
C ILE A 91 1.52 -12.26 4.88
N ASP A 92 2.69 -12.88 4.76
CA ASP A 92 3.21 -13.83 5.75
C ASP A 92 3.42 -13.12 7.12
N GLU A 93 4.00 -11.91 7.14
CA GLU A 93 4.14 -11.08 8.35
C GLU A 93 2.78 -10.78 9.02
N MET A 94 1.77 -10.45 8.21
CA MET A 94 0.41 -10.21 8.71
C MET A 94 -0.25 -11.48 9.26
N GLN A 95 0.04 -12.64 8.66
CA GLN A 95 -0.47 -13.93 9.12
C GLN A 95 0.16 -14.32 10.46
N GLU A 96 1.48 -14.16 10.60
CA GLU A 96 2.21 -14.38 11.86
C GLU A 96 1.70 -13.47 12.98
N SER A 97 1.30 -12.24 12.63
CA SER A 97 0.72 -11.25 13.56
C SER A 97 -0.78 -11.44 13.81
N GLU A 98 -1.39 -12.52 13.30
CA GLU A 98 -2.83 -12.81 13.35
C GLU A 98 -3.76 -11.73 12.78
N LEU A 99 -3.21 -10.80 11.99
CA LEU A 99 -3.97 -9.75 11.31
C LEU A 99 -4.73 -10.26 10.10
N VAL A 100 -4.30 -11.39 9.54
CA VAL A 100 -5.01 -12.14 8.50
C VAL A 100 -5.04 -13.64 8.83
N LYS A 101 -6.06 -14.35 8.34
CA LYS A 101 -6.22 -15.81 8.48
C LYS A 101 -6.58 -16.46 7.16
N ASN A 102 -6.48 -17.80 7.10
CA ASN A 102 -6.87 -18.60 5.94
C ASN A 102 -6.22 -18.13 4.63
N VAL A 103 -4.92 -17.78 4.69
CA VAL A 103 -4.17 -17.30 3.53
C VAL A 103 -4.05 -18.42 2.49
N ALA A 104 -4.58 -18.16 1.30
CA ALA A 104 -4.49 -19.03 0.15
C ALA A 104 -3.91 -18.28 -1.06
N TRP A 105 -2.87 -18.85 -1.65
CA TRP A 105 -2.26 -18.34 -2.88
C TRP A 105 -2.77 -19.17 -4.05
N ASN A 106 -3.56 -18.56 -4.92
CA ASN A 106 -3.94 -19.21 -6.17
C ASN A 106 -2.82 -19.03 -7.20
N VAL A 107 -2.46 -20.14 -7.86
CA VAL A 107 -1.36 -20.29 -8.84
C VAL A 107 -1.44 -19.29 -10.01
N HIS A 108 -2.57 -18.57 -10.16
CA HIS A 108 -2.88 -17.65 -11.25
C HIS A 108 -3.03 -16.18 -10.83
N ALA A 109 -2.34 -15.75 -9.76
CA ALA A 109 -2.15 -14.34 -9.36
C ALA A 109 -3.08 -13.71 -8.32
N ASN A 110 -3.87 -14.53 -7.64
CA ASN A 110 -4.74 -14.03 -6.59
C ASN A 110 -4.27 -14.51 -5.23
N VAL A 111 -4.26 -13.61 -4.26
CA VAL A 111 -4.13 -13.94 -2.83
C VAL A 111 -5.49 -13.80 -2.19
N ILE A 112 -5.90 -14.75 -1.36
CA ILE A 112 -7.15 -14.73 -0.60
C ILE A 112 -6.79 -14.87 0.87
N TYR A 113 -7.40 -14.07 1.73
CA TYR A 113 -7.26 -14.17 3.18
C TYR A 113 -8.45 -13.49 3.86
N ASP A 114 -8.74 -13.92 5.08
CA ASP A 114 -9.75 -13.32 5.94
C ASP A 114 -9.10 -12.25 6.83
N ILE A 115 -9.84 -11.17 7.09
CA ILE A 115 -9.43 -10.08 7.98
C ILE A 115 -10.30 -10.16 9.25
N PRO A 116 -9.83 -10.82 10.34
CA PRO A 116 -10.65 -11.03 11.53
C PRO A 116 -10.95 -9.74 12.30
N ASN A 117 -10.05 -8.74 12.24
CA ASN A 117 -10.23 -7.45 12.87
C ASN A 117 -9.84 -6.32 11.88
N PRO A 118 -10.82 -5.76 11.15
CA PRO A 118 -10.58 -4.71 10.17
C PRO A 118 -9.87 -3.48 10.75
N ASP A 119 -10.22 -3.05 11.96
CA ASP A 119 -9.59 -1.87 12.59
C ASP A 119 -8.13 -2.10 12.97
N ALA A 120 -7.77 -3.29 13.45
CA ALA A 120 -6.38 -3.65 13.72
C ALA A 120 -5.57 -3.75 12.43
N TYR A 121 -6.13 -4.40 11.41
CA TYR A 121 -5.54 -4.52 10.08
C TYR A 121 -5.28 -3.14 9.46
N LYS A 122 -6.28 -2.26 9.46
CA LYS A 122 -6.17 -0.90 8.90
C LYS A 122 -5.08 -0.10 9.58
N ARG A 123 -5.07 -0.09 10.92
CA ARG A 123 -4.05 0.61 11.71
C ARG A 123 -2.65 0.10 11.40
N TYR A 124 -2.48 -1.21 11.23
CA TYR A 124 -1.20 -1.80 10.86
C TYR A 124 -0.73 -1.36 9.47
N VAL A 125 -1.60 -1.45 8.47
CA VAL A 125 -1.28 -1.01 7.10
C VAL A 125 -0.97 0.49 7.06
N TYR A 126 -1.73 1.32 7.78
CA TYR A 126 -1.48 2.76 7.90
C TYR A 126 -0.14 3.06 8.56
N TRP A 127 0.22 2.31 9.61
CA TRP A 127 1.51 2.44 10.27
C TRP A 127 2.67 2.10 9.33
N LYS A 128 2.57 1.02 8.55
CA LYS A 128 3.58 0.65 7.54
C LYS A 128 3.72 1.73 6.47
N ILE A 129 2.62 2.25 5.93
CA ILE A 129 2.63 3.35 4.95
C ILE A 129 3.31 4.58 5.56
N LYS A 130 2.89 4.99 6.76
CA LYS A 130 3.47 6.13 7.48
C LYS A 130 4.98 5.95 7.68
N SER A 131 5.43 4.77 8.05
CA SER A 131 6.85 4.47 8.22
C SER A 131 7.67 4.68 6.95
N VAL A 132 7.13 4.36 5.77
CA VAL A 132 7.82 4.66 4.51
C VAL A 132 7.78 6.16 4.23
N LEU A 133 6.62 6.80 4.38
CA LEU A 133 6.45 8.24 4.13
C LEU A 133 7.25 9.14 5.08
N ASP A 134 7.55 8.70 6.30
CA ASP A 134 8.37 9.45 7.25
C ASP A 134 9.86 9.41 6.92
N ASN A 135 10.31 8.40 6.17
CA ASN A 135 11.68 8.32 5.65
C ASN A 135 11.88 9.12 4.35
N MET A 136 10.82 9.76 3.85
CA MET A 136 10.83 10.57 2.64
C MET A 136 10.97 12.06 2.96
N GLU A 137 11.97 12.71 2.38
CA GLU A 137 12.18 14.16 2.55
C GLU A 137 11.81 14.89 1.25
N LEU A 138 11.12 16.04 1.34
CA LEU A 138 10.81 16.81 0.15
C LEU A 138 12.09 17.44 -0.43
N CYS A 139 12.26 17.39 -1.75
CA CYS A 139 13.24 18.26 -2.41
C CYS A 139 12.75 19.71 -2.26
N GLU A 140 13.42 20.53 -1.46
CA GLU A 140 13.21 21.98 -1.55
C GLU A 140 13.69 22.43 -2.94
N LEU A 141 12.76 22.97 -3.74
CA LEU A 141 13.11 23.70 -4.95
C LEU A 141 13.79 24.99 -4.47
N VAL A 142 15.10 25.09 -4.67
CA VAL A 142 15.85 26.35 -4.59
C VAL A 142 15.55 27.16 -5.85
#